data_AF-A0A7L7KT81-F1
#
_entry.id   AF-A0A7L7KT81-F1
#
_cell.length_a   1.000
_cell.length_b   1.000
_cell.length_c   1.000
_cell.angle_alpha   90.00
_cell.angle_beta   90.00
_cell.angle_gamma   90.00
#
_symmetry.space_group_name_H-M   'P 1'
#
loop_
_entity.id
_entity.type
_entity.pdbx_description
1 polymer ?
#
loop_
_entity_poly.entity_id
_entity_poly.type
_entity_poly.pdbx_seq_one_letter_code
_entity_poly.pdbx_strand_id
1 'polypeptide(L)'
;MKERIDDFETRREHLKHMSDQELKQYFLQLADKIVDPLLDLAYKNTSKSIERSILLRMGFNSLEAKTIVDILHENNLLRKGSGQCVYLVSKKFNVTIRKAGEFIENNKGIEFLLSHFEVTS
;
A
#
# COMPACT_ATOMS: atom_id res chain seq x y z
N MET A 1 14.96 -33.24 -9.07
CA MET A 1 15.44 -31.92 -9.53
C MET A 1 16.54 -32.19 -10.54
N LYS A 2 16.42 -31.77 -11.80
CA LYS A 2 17.49 -31.98 -12.79
C LYS A 2 18.68 -31.10 -12.44
N GLU A 3 19.88 -31.66 -12.52
CA GLU A 3 21.12 -30.93 -12.30
C GLU A 3 21.28 -29.86 -13.39
N ARG A 4 21.66 -28.65 -12.97
CA ARG A 4 21.83 -27.53 -13.88
C ARG A 4 23.10 -27.77 -14.70
N ILE A 5 22.98 -27.71 -16.02
CA ILE A 5 24.14 -27.76 -16.92
C ILE A 5 25.00 -26.51 -16.65
N ASP A 6 26.29 -26.71 -16.40
CA ASP A 6 27.24 -25.61 -16.24
C ASP A 6 27.54 -24.99 -17.61
N ASP A 7 27.02 -23.78 -17.82
CA ASP A 7 27.14 -23.00 -19.04
C ASP A 7 27.75 -21.61 -18.79
N PHE A 8 28.49 -21.46 -17.68
CA PHE A 8 29.03 -20.17 -17.23
C PHE A 8 29.88 -19.46 -18.29
N GLU A 9 30.86 -20.15 -18.88
CA GLU A 9 31.79 -19.55 -19.85
C GLU A 9 31.05 -18.96 -21.06
N THR A 10 30.03 -19.65 -21.57
CA THR A 10 29.22 -19.15 -22.68
C THR A 10 28.36 -17.94 -22.26
N ARG A 11 27.78 -17.95 -21.06
CA ARG A 11 26.87 -16.89 -20.61
C ARG A 11 27.58 -15.60 -20.25
N ARG A 12 28.84 -15.66 -19.79
CA ARG A 12 29.60 -14.47 -19.38
C ARG A 12 30.29 -13.72 -20.51
N GLU A 13 30.29 -14.25 -21.74
CA GLU A 13 31.00 -13.65 -22.89
C GLU A 13 30.70 -12.15 -23.04
N HIS A 14 29.43 -11.75 -22.93
CA HIS A 14 28.99 -10.35 -23.04
C HIS A 14 29.52 -9.41 -21.95
N LEU A 15 30.13 -9.93 -20.89
CA LEU A 15 30.68 -9.18 -19.75
C LEU A 15 32.20 -9.10 -19.78
N LYS A 16 32.89 -9.87 -20.63
CA LYS A 16 34.37 -10.03 -20.59
C LYS A 16 35.16 -8.73 -20.75
N HIS A 17 34.58 -7.73 -21.42
CA HIS A 17 35.24 -6.46 -21.70
C HIS A 17 34.95 -5.37 -20.65
N MET A 18 34.08 -5.64 -19.67
CA MET A 18 33.78 -4.70 -18.60
C MET A 18 34.88 -4.74 -17.54
N SER A 19 35.32 -3.56 -17.10
CA SER A 19 36.08 -3.40 -15.85
C SER A 19 35.22 -3.76 -14.64
N ASP A 20 35.84 -4.02 -13.49
CA ASP A 20 35.11 -4.29 -12.23
C ASP A 20 34.11 -3.18 -11.88
N GLN A 21 34.47 -1.93 -12.17
CA GLN A 21 33.62 -0.77 -11.89
C GLN A 21 32.41 -0.72 -12.82
N GLU A 22 32.61 -0.99 -14.12
CA GLU A 22 31.51 -1.10 -15.10
C GLU A 22 30.60 -2.28 -14.79
N LEU A 23 31.17 -3.43 -14.41
CA LEU A 23 30.40 -4.62 -14.05
C LEU A 23 29.54 -4.37 -12.79
N LYS A 24 30.10 -3.69 -11.79
CA LYS A 24 29.35 -3.27 -10.59
C LYS A 24 28.23 -2.30 -10.94
N GLN A 25 28.51 -1.31 -11.79
CA GLN A 25 27.49 -0.35 -12.22
C GLN A 25 26.37 -1.04 -13.00
N TYR A 26 26.72 -1.95 -13.90
CA TYR A 26 25.74 -2.72 -14.67
C TYR A 26 24.87 -3.60 -13.76
N PHE A 27 25.46 -4.25 -12.76
CA PHE A 27 24.71 -4.99 -11.74
C PHE A 27 23.69 -4.10 -11.02
N LEU A 28 24.10 -2.92 -10.55
CA LEU A 28 23.21 -1.99 -9.86
C LEU A 28 22.11 -1.46 -10.80
N GLN A 29 22.44 -1.13 -12.04
CA GLN A 29 21.43 -0.72 -13.03
C GLN A 29 20.38 -1.78 -13.29
N LEU A 30 20.77 -3.07 -13.33
CA LEU A 30 19.82 -4.16 -13.47
C LEU A 30 18.98 -4.34 -12.20
N ALA A 31 19.59 -4.23 -11.02
CA ALA A 31 18.89 -4.28 -9.75
C ALA A 31 17.83 -3.17 -9.64
N ASP A 32 18.16 -1.93 -10.03
CA ASP A 32 17.25 -0.80 -10.06
C ASP A 32 16.04 -1.08 -10.98
N LYS A 33 16.30 -1.55 -12.21
CA LYS A 33 15.23 -1.93 -13.14
C LYS A 33 14.31 -3.03 -12.61
N ILE A 34 14.83 -3.93 -11.78
CA ILE A 34 14.03 -4.99 -11.15
C ILE A 34 13.11 -4.41 -10.07
N VAL A 35 13.58 -3.43 -9.28
CA VAL A 35 12.79 -2.86 -8.18
C VAL A 35 11.85 -1.73 -8.61
N ASP A 36 12.12 -1.03 -9.71
CA ASP A 36 11.27 0.03 -10.27
C ASP A 36 9.77 -0.35 -10.35
N PRO A 37 9.36 -1.48 -10.96
CA PRO A 37 7.95 -1.85 -11.03
C PRO A 37 7.36 -2.18 -9.64
N LEU A 38 8.18 -2.61 -8.68
CA LEU A 38 7.73 -2.86 -7.31
C LEU A 38 7.46 -1.54 -6.57
N LEU A 39 8.29 -0.52 -6.80
CA LEU A 39 8.10 0.82 -6.27
C LEU A 39 6.85 1.49 -6.87
N ASP A 40 6.64 1.37 -8.18
CA ASP A 40 5.43 1.89 -8.84
C ASP A 40 4.14 1.23 -8.30
N LEU A 41 4.17 -0.09 -8.11
CA LEU A 41 3.08 -0.83 -7.47
C LEU A 41 2.81 -0.29 -6.06
N ALA A 42 3.85 -0.12 -5.24
CA ALA A 42 3.72 0.38 -3.87
C ALA A 42 3.23 1.84 -3.83
N TYR A 43 3.61 2.67 -4.80
CA TYR A 43 3.19 4.06 -4.88
C TYR A 43 1.72 4.21 -5.28
N LYS A 44 1.23 3.37 -6.20
CA LYS A 44 -0.12 3.44 -6.76
C LYS A 44 -1.18 2.69 -5.94
N ASN A 45 -0.77 1.84 -5.00
CA ASN A 45 -1.67 0.96 -4.27
C ASN A 45 -1.51 1.10 -2.76
N THR A 46 -2.55 0.68 -2.03
CA THR A 46 -2.51 0.54 -0.58
C THR A 46 -2.88 -0.89 -0.17
N SER A 47 -2.78 -1.19 1.11
CA SER A 47 -3.17 -2.46 1.70
C SER A 47 -3.80 -2.26 3.06
N LYS A 48 -4.53 -3.26 3.57
CA LYS A 48 -5.13 -3.19 4.91
C LYS A 48 -4.10 -2.87 6.00
N SER A 49 -2.87 -3.38 5.90
CA SER A 49 -1.82 -3.09 6.90
C SER A 49 -1.31 -1.64 6.80
N ILE A 50 -1.16 -1.10 5.59
CA ILE A 50 -0.80 0.31 5.38
C ILE A 50 -1.88 1.22 5.99
N GLU A 51 -3.16 0.95 5.70
CA GLU A 51 -4.26 1.77 6.23
C GLU A 51 -4.38 1.69 7.75
N ARG A 52 -4.16 0.51 8.35
CA ARG A 52 -4.07 0.39 9.82
C ARG A 52 -2.94 1.26 10.38
N SER A 53 -1.77 1.27 9.74
CA SER A 53 -0.63 2.09 10.18
C SER A 53 -0.93 3.60 10.14
N ILE A 54 -1.80 4.05 9.23
CA ILE A 54 -2.26 5.43 9.15
C ILE A 54 -3.15 5.73 10.36
N LEU A 55 -4.12 4.86 10.65
CA LEU A 55 -5.01 5.02 11.80
C LEU A 55 -4.26 4.99 13.15
N LEU A 56 -3.25 4.14 13.29
CA LEU A 56 -2.38 4.14 14.47
C LEU A 56 -1.71 5.52 14.68
N ARG A 57 -1.23 6.15 13.60
CA ARG A 57 -0.67 7.51 13.64
C ARG A 57 -1.71 8.60 13.90
N MET A 58 -2.99 8.32 13.65
CA MET A 58 -4.11 9.19 14.00
C MET A 58 -4.60 9.02 15.45
N GLY A 59 -4.01 8.11 16.22
CA GLY A 59 -4.32 7.91 17.64
C GLY A 59 -5.36 6.81 17.92
N PHE A 60 -5.62 5.92 16.97
CA PHE A 60 -6.38 4.69 17.21
C PHE A 60 -5.45 3.58 17.74
N ASN A 61 -6.00 2.66 18.54
CA ASN A 61 -5.28 1.44 18.88
C ASN A 61 -5.43 0.37 17.79
N SER A 62 -4.69 -0.73 17.92
CA SER A 62 -4.64 -1.79 16.91
C SER A 62 -5.98 -2.49 16.64
N LEU A 63 -6.84 -2.62 17.65
CA LEU A 63 -8.15 -3.26 17.51
C LEU A 63 -9.11 -2.35 16.74
N GLU A 64 -9.17 -1.07 17.12
CA GLU A 64 -9.97 -0.05 16.44
C GLU A 64 -9.54 0.13 14.99
N ALA A 65 -8.23 0.28 14.76
CA ALA A 65 -7.68 0.42 13.43
C ALA A 65 -8.05 -0.78 12.53
N LYS A 66 -8.02 -2.00 13.09
CA LYS A 66 -8.47 -3.20 12.37
C LYS A 66 -9.95 -3.13 12.03
N THR A 67 -10.81 -2.85 13.00
CA THR A 67 -12.27 -2.77 12.81
C THR A 67 -12.65 -1.73 11.76
N ILE A 68 -12.11 -0.51 11.86
CA ILE A 68 -12.32 0.57 10.90
C ILE A 68 -11.90 0.14 9.48
N VAL A 69 -10.70 -0.44 9.34
CA VAL A 69 -10.18 -0.87 8.03
C VAL A 69 -11.02 -2.00 7.42
N ASP A 70 -11.47 -2.97 8.22
CA ASP A 70 -12.28 -4.07 7.71
C ASP A 70 -13.64 -3.57 7.22
N ILE A 71 -14.32 -2.69 7.97
CA ILE A 71 -15.59 -2.07 7.54
C ILE A 71 -15.41 -1.25 6.25
N LEU A 72 -14.37 -0.41 6.17
CA LEU A 72 -14.11 0.39 4.97
C LEU A 72 -13.73 -0.49 3.77
N HIS A 73 -13.06 -1.62 4.00
CA HIS A 73 -12.73 -2.57 2.95
C HIS A 73 -13.96 -3.28 2.41
N GLU A 74 -14.85 -3.75 3.28
CA GLU A 74 -16.12 -4.39 2.90
C GLU A 74 -17.03 -3.46 2.09
N ASN A 75 -16.89 -2.14 2.27
CA ASN A 75 -17.62 -1.11 1.52
C ASN A 75 -16.85 -0.53 0.32
N ASN A 76 -15.77 -1.16 -0.15
CA ASN A 76 -14.94 -0.69 -1.28
C ASN A 76 -14.36 0.74 -1.11
N LEU A 77 -14.23 1.21 0.14
CA LEU A 77 -13.71 2.53 0.50
C LEU A 77 -12.21 2.52 0.81
N LEU A 78 -11.57 1.35 0.93
CA LEU A 78 -10.14 1.25 1.24
C LEU A 78 -9.26 1.99 0.22
N ARG A 79 -9.65 1.98 -1.06
CA ARG A 79 -8.98 2.71 -2.16
C ARG A 79 -9.01 4.24 -2.02
N LYS A 80 -9.84 4.76 -1.11
CA LYS A 80 -9.96 6.18 -0.80
C LYS A 80 -9.17 6.57 0.45
N GLY A 81 -8.53 5.61 1.13
CA GLY A 81 -7.73 5.83 2.33
C GLY A 81 -8.59 5.92 3.60
N SER A 82 -8.27 5.08 4.59
CA SER A 82 -9.00 5.02 5.86
C SER A 82 -8.84 6.29 6.68
N GLY A 83 -7.64 6.90 6.64
CA GLY A 83 -7.42 8.18 7.31
C GLY A 83 -8.26 9.31 6.73
N GLN A 84 -8.43 9.35 5.40
CA GLN A 84 -9.30 10.31 4.73
C GLN A 84 -10.77 10.08 5.09
N CYS A 85 -11.21 8.81 5.12
CA CYS A 85 -12.57 8.45 5.52
C CYS A 85 -12.89 8.95 6.94
N VAL A 86 -12.01 8.68 7.91
CA VAL A 86 -12.17 9.18 9.30
C VAL A 86 -12.21 10.70 9.32
N TYR A 87 -11.31 11.38 8.60
CA TYR A 87 -11.28 12.83 8.53
C TYR A 87 -12.59 13.41 7.97
N LEU A 88 -13.10 12.87 6.86
CA LEU A 88 -14.34 13.33 6.25
C LEU A 88 -15.56 13.11 7.15
N VAL A 89 -15.65 11.96 7.82
CA VAL A 89 -16.70 11.69 8.82
C VAL A 89 -16.60 12.70 9.97
N SER A 90 -15.39 13.01 10.46
CA SER A 90 -15.19 14.01 11.52
C SER A 90 -15.72 15.39 11.11
N LYS A 91 -15.48 15.80 9.86
CA LYS A 91 -15.96 17.07 9.31
C LYS A 91 -17.47 17.08 9.09
N LYS A 92 -18.03 15.99 8.54
CA LYS A 92 -19.47 15.87 8.26
C LYS A 92 -20.32 15.98 9.53
N PHE A 93 -19.89 15.33 10.60
CA PHE A 93 -20.63 15.29 11.86
C PHE A 93 -20.14 16.31 12.89
N ASN A 94 -19.13 17.12 12.55
CA ASN A 94 -18.48 18.08 13.45
C ASN A 94 -18.06 17.44 14.78
N VAL A 95 -17.36 16.31 14.70
CA VAL A 95 -16.86 15.55 15.86
C VAL A 95 -15.34 15.40 15.79
N THR A 96 -14.73 14.98 16.91
CA THR A 96 -13.29 14.69 16.94
C THR A 96 -12.94 13.49 16.04
N ILE A 97 -11.66 13.39 15.62
CA ILE A 97 -11.14 12.22 14.89
C ILE A 97 -11.48 10.92 15.61
N ARG A 98 -11.29 10.90 16.93
CA ARG A 98 -11.60 9.75 17.78
C ARG A 98 -13.06 9.32 17.64
N LYS A 99 -13.98 10.27 17.78
CA LYS A 99 -15.42 10.00 17.70
C LYS A 99 -15.87 9.61 16.28
N ALA A 100 -15.19 10.14 15.25
CA ALA A 100 -15.42 9.75 13.87
C ALA A 100 -15.01 8.29 13.60
N GLY A 101 -13.93 7.80 14.21
CA GLY A 101 -13.57 6.38 14.17
C GLY A 101 -14.64 5.50 14.79
N GLU A 102 -15.14 5.86 15.98
CA GLU A 102 -16.27 5.14 16.62
C GLU A 102 -17.53 5.13 15.74
N PHE A 103 -17.80 6.21 14.99
CA PHE A 103 -18.93 6.22 14.06
C PHE A 103 -18.73 5.17 12.97
N ILE A 104 -17.56 5.11 12.35
CA ILE A 104 -17.26 4.11 11.32
C ILE A 104 -17.34 2.68 11.88
N GLU A 105 -16.83 2.43 13.08
CA GLU A 105 -16.94 1.13 13.76
C GLU A 105 -18.39 0.67 13.95
N ASN A 106 -19.32 1.62 14.07
CA ASN A 106 -20.76 1.37 14.20
C ASN A 106 -21.52 1.56 12.88
N ASN A 107 -20.84 1.45 11.73
CA ASN A 107 -21.38 1.66 10.37
C ASN A 107 -22.03 3.04 10.12
N LYS A 108 -21.81 4.01 11.01
CA LYS A 108 -22.31 5.37 10.87
C LYS A 108 -21.36 6.20 10.02
N GLY A 109 -21.91 6.86 9.00
CA GLY A 109 -21.14 7.67 8.06
C GLY A 109 -20.67 6.94 6.80
N ILE A 110 -20.88 5.62 6.70
CA ILE A 110 -20.57 4.84 5.50
C ILE A 110 -21.39 5.31 4.30
N GLU A 111 -22.71 5.48 4.44
CA GLU A 111 -23.58 6.01 3.38
C GLU A 111 -23.11 7.38 2.89
N PHE A 112 -22.70 8.25 3.82
CA PHE A 112 -22.12 9.55 3.48
C PHE A 112 -20.82 9.39 2.68
N LEU A 113 -19.92 8.49 3.07
CA LEU A 113 -18.66 8.25 2.37
C LEU A 113 -18.90 7.69 0.96
N LEU A 114 -19.81 6.73 0.82
CA LEU A 114 -20.17 6.15 -0.48
C LEU A 114 -20.73 7.22 -1.43
N SER A 115 -21.64 8.06 -0.93
CA SER A 115 -22.17 9.20 -1.68
C SER A 115 -21.08 10.23 -2.02
N HIS A 116 -20.23 10.59 -1.06
CA HIS A 116 -19.17 11.58 -1.25
C HIS A 116 -18.13 11.14 -2.29
N PHE A 117 -17.81 9.85 -2.34
CA PHE A 117 -16.83 9.31 -3.28
C PHE A 117 -17.44 8.73 -4.56
N GLU A 118 -18.75 8.85 -4.74
CA GLU A 118 -19.50 8.29 -5.87
C GLU A 118 -19.18 6.80 -6.08
N VAL A 119 -19.08 6.06 -4.97
CA VAL A 119 -18.78 4.62 -5.00
C VAL A 119 -20.10 3.87 -5.11
N THR A 120 -20.34 3.26 -6.27
CA THR A 120 -21.42 2.29 -6.44
C THR A 120 -21.12 1.04 -5.62
N SER A 121 -22.12 0.60 -4.86
CA SER A 121 -22.11 -0.65 -4.08
C SER A 121 -21.92 -1.88 -4.97
#